data_AF-A0A1F2ZZC6-F1
#
_entry.id   AF-A0A1F2ZZC6-F1
#
_cell.length_a   1.000
_cell.length_b   1.000
_cell.length_c   1.000
_cell.angle_alpha   90.00
_cell.angle_beta   90.00
_cell.angle_gamma   90.00
#
_symmetry.space_group_name_H-M   'P 1'
#
loop_
_entity.id
_entity.type
_entity.pdbx_description
1 polymer ?
#
loop_
_entity_poly.entity_id
_entity_poly.type
_entity_poly.pdbx_seq_one_letter_code
_entity_poly.pdbx_strand_id
1 'polypeptide(L)'
;MILRSGGLPWRRLLTAALAVVAIFLVWTQVSERGDRIAARQTAATDSRPVEASEPETATRWGASVGFADARRLDEHFEKHGAEFGRITKQDYLRQAQLLRDAKVGDPVLETVRRDGVTTRFDKQTGAFIAFNPNGVIRTFFKPNDGERYYRRQAGRGRE
;
A
#
# COMPACT_ATOMS: atom_id res chain seq x y z
N MET A 1 1.54 46.96 -39.93
CA MET A 1 0.47 46.02 -39.52
C MET A 1 1.10 44.96 -38.63
N ILE A 2 0.72 44.92 -37.35
CA ILE A 2 1.33 44.06 -36.32
C ILE A 2 0.67 42.68 -36.42
N LEU A 3 1.45 41.60 -36.61
CA LEU A 3 1.02 40.25 -36.26
C LEU A 3 2.14 39.55 -35.49
N ARG A 4 1.89 39.31 -34.20
CA ARG A 4 2.66 38.43 -33.32
C ARG A 4 1.98 37.06 -33.29
N SER A 5 2.74 35.99 -33.44
CA SER A 5 2.47 34.61 -32.99
C SER A 5 3.76 33.83 -33.29
N GLY A 6 4.57 33.36 -32.35
CA GLY A 6 4.22 32.55 -31.19
C GLY A 6 4.69 31.11 -31.44
N GLY A 7 5.99 30.91 -31.60
CA GLY A 7 6.59 29.59 -31.86
C GLY A 7 6.74 28.76 -30.58
N LEU A 8 6.30 27.50 -30.60
CA LEU A 8 6.70 26.49 -29.63
C LEU A 8 7.34 25.29 -30.38
N PRO A 9 8.58 24.89 -30.05
CA PRO A 9 9.39 23.99 -30.87
C PRO A 9 9.00 22.51 -30.74
N TRP A 10 9.03 21.83 -31.88
CA TRP A 10 8.79 20.41 -32.20
C TRP A 10 9.57 19.36 -31.35
N ARG A 11 10.33 19.78 -30.34
CA ARG A 11 11.29 18.92 -29.61
C ARG A 11 10.71 18.25 -28.36
N ARG A 12 9.39 18.34 -28.10
CA ARG A 12 8.74 17.71 -26.93
C ARG A 12 7.76 16.57 -27.25
N LEU A 13 7.56 16.23 -28.52
CA LEU A 13 6.70 15.10 -28.91
C LEU A 13 7.45 13.78 -29.14
N LEU A 14 8.78 13.77 -29.12
CA LEU A 14 9.59 12.55 -29.35
C LEU A 14 10.07 11.85 -28.07
N THR A 15 9.99 12.46 -26.90
CA THR A 15 10.32 11.80 -25.62
C THR A 15 9.14 11.07 -24.95
N ALA A 16 7.90 11.30 -25.41
CA ALA A 16 6.72 10.63 -24.86
C ALA A 16 6.46 9.23 -25.48
N ALA A 17 7.04 8.93 -26.65
CA ALA A 17 6.79 7.66 -27.34
C ALA A 17 7.69 6.49 -26.86
N LEU A 18 8.86 6.76 -26.27
CA LEU A 18 9.78 5.71 -25.82
C LEU A 18 9.44 5.11 -24.43
N ALA A 19 8.67 5.81 -23.60
CA ALA A 19 8.28 5.30 -22.28
C ALA A 19 7.14 4.26 -22.34
N VAL A 20 6.27 4.34 -23.35
CA VAL A 20 5.13 3.41 -23.50
C VAL A 20 5.59 2.04 -24.03
N VAL A 21 6.61 2.02 -24.91
CA VAL A 21 7.19 0.78 -25.43
C VAL A 21 7.92 -0.02 -24.35
N ALA A 22 8.62 0.66 -23.41
CA ALA A 22 9.30 0.00 -22.30
C ALA A 22 8.31 -0.67 -21.32
N ILE A 23 7.14 -0.05 -21.08
CA ILE A 23 6.10 -0.61 -20.21
C ILE A 23 5.42 -1.83 -20.89
N PHE A 24 5.22 -1.78 -22.21
CA PHE A 24 4.61 -2.87 -22.97
C PHE A 24 5.53 -4.11 -23.08
N LEU A 25 6.85 -3.93 -23.19
CA LEU A 25 7.81 -5.03 -23.20
C LEU A 25 7.95 -5.73 -21.83
N VAL A 26 7.81 -4.99 -20.73
CA VAL A 26 7.79 -5.56 -19.38
C VAL A 26 6.56 -6.48 -19.17
N TRP A 27 5.44 -6.19 -19.83
CA TRP A 27 4.21 -6.99 -19.72
C TRP A 27 4.17 -8.24 -20.61
N THR A 28 5.01 -8.34 -21.65
CA THR A 28 5.07 -9.56 -22.48
C THR A 28 6.06 -10.60 -21.94
N GLN A 29 7.05 -10.22 -21.12
CA GLN A 29 8.00 -11.18 -20.50
C GLN A 29 7.46 -11.92 -19.25
N VAL A 30 6.35 -11.47 -18.66
CA VAL A 30 5.74 -12.14 -17.48
C VAL A 30 4.89 -13.34 -17.89
N SER A 31 4.47 -13.45 -19.15
CA SER A 31 3.62 -14.54 -19.65
C SER A 31 4.39 -15.82 -19.99
N GLU A 32 5.71 -15.76 -20.21
CA GLU A 32 6.53 -16.94 -20.53
C GLU A 32 7.11 -17.68 -19.30
N ARG A 33 6.87 -17.18 -18.07
CA ARG A 33 7.30 -17.87 -16.84
C ARG A 33 6.31 -18.94 -16.36
N GLY A 34 5.09 -18.97 -16.92
CA GLY A 34 4.05 -19.93 -16.55
C GLY A 34 4.41 -21.39 -16.86
N ASP A 35 5.12 -21.63 -17.97
CA ASP A 35 5.40 -22.99 -18.44
C ASP A 35 6.56 -23.70 -17.73
N ARG A 36 7.43 -22.97 -17.01
CA ARG A 36 8.57 -23.59 -16.30
C ARG A 36 8.23 -24.07 -14.88
N ILE A 37 7.10 -23.65 -14.32
CA ILE A 37 6.73 -23.99 -12.93
C ILE A 37 6.09 -25.38 -12.85
N ALA A 38 5.40 -25.83 -13.91
CA ALA A 38 4.80 -27.16 -13.95
C ALA A 38 5.84 -28.30 -14.05
N ALA A 39 7.00 -28.05 -14.67
CA ALA A 39 8.02 -29.09 -14.90
C ALA A 39 8.92 -29.38 -13.69
N ARG A 40 8.85 -28.61 -12.60
CA ARG A 40 9.74 -28.76 -11.43
C ARG A 40 9.09 -29.42 -10.21
N GLN A 41 7.80 -29.77 -10.28
CA GLN A 41 7.10 -30.42 -9.16
C GLN A 41 7.40 -31.92 -8.99
N THR A 42 8.21 -32.54 -9.86
CA THR A 42 8.51 -33.98 -9.81
C THR A 42 9.92 -34.34 -9.35
N ALA A 43 10.75 -33.39 -8.94
CA ALA A 43 12.14 -33.70 -8.56
C ALA A 43 12.55 -33.04 -7.24
N ALA A 44 12.93 -33.91 -6.30
CA ALA A 44 13.77 -33.68 -5.13
C ALA A 44 13.08 -33.19 -3.85
N THR A 45 12.57 -34.19 -3.13
CA THR A 45 12.72 -34.34 -1.68
C THR A 45 14.18 -34.18 -1.23
N ASP A 46 14.34 -33.57 -0.06
CA ASP A 46 15.40 -33.71 0.94
C ASP A 46 16.44 -32.58 1.10
N SER A 47 16.77 -32.36 2.38
CA SER A 47 17.84 -31.52 2.95
C SER A 47 17.55 -30.01 3.18
N ARG A 48 17.11 -29.72 4.42
CA ARG A 48 17.53 -28.52 5.20
C ARG A 48 18.95 -28.74 5.75
N PRO A 49 19.65 -27.74 6.36
CA PRO A 49 19.28 -26.35 6.65
C PRO A 49 20.38 -25.29 6.34
N VAL A 50 20.06 -24.01 6.60
CA VAL A 50 20.89 -22.90 7.15
C VAL A 50 20.83 -21.60 6.31
N GLU A 51 20.68 -20.48 7.04
CA GLU A 51 20.67 -19.05 6.65
C GLU A 51 19.41 -18.54 5.91
N ALA A 52 18.76 -17.44 6.32
CA ALA A 52 19.19 -16.29 7.10
C ALA A 52 18.12 -15.86 8.11
N SER A 53 18.56 -15.38 9.26
CA SER A 53 17.75 -14.66 10.23
C SER A 53 17.19 -13.38 9.59
N GLU A 54 15.97 -13.43 9.08
CA GLU A 54 15.17 -12.22 8.93
C GLU A 54 14.82 -11.73 10.34
N PRO A 55 14.86 -10.42 10.64
CA PRO A 55 14.38 -9.93 11.91
C PRO A 55 12.87 -10.21 11.99
N GLU A 56 12.54 -11.21 12.81
CA GLU A 56 11.21 -11.44 13.37
C GLU A 56 10.69 -10.11 13.93
N THR A 57 9.53 -9.64 13.46
CA THR A 57 8.60 -8.70 14.17
C THR A 57 7.52 -8.07 13.26
N ALA A 58 7.48 -8.34 11.96
CA ALA A 58 6.26 -8.03 11.20
C ALA A 58 5.22 -9.12 11.47
N THR A 59 4.38 -8.93 12.49
CA THR A 59 3.15 -9.72 12.66
C THR A 59 2.31 -9.54 11.39
N ARG A 60 2.42 -10.49 10.47
CA ARG A 60 1.60 -10.49 9.26
C ARG A 60 0.28 -11.18 9.58
N TRP A 61 -0.76 -10.39 9.78
CA TRP A 61 -2.12 -10.92 9.75
C TRP A 61 -2.38 -11.44 8.33
N GLY A 62 -3.05 -12.59 8.19
CA GLY A 62 -3.32 -13.17 6.88
C GLY A 62 -4.00 -12.15 5.94
N ALA A 63 -3.75 -12.26 4.62
CA ALA A 63 -4.28 -11.33 3.62
C ALA A 63 -5.83 -11.28 3.58
N SER A 64 -6.51 -12.24 4.20
CA SER A 64 -7.96 -12.25 4.39
C SER A 64 -8.44 -11.33 5.52
N VAL A 65 -7.58 -10.95 6.47
CA VAL A 65 -7.96 -10.07 7.58
C VAL A 65 -8.08 -8.65 7.05
N GLY A 66 -9.27 -8.06 7.14
CA GLY A 66 -9.56 -6.71 6.67
C GLY A 66 -10.43 -5.95 7.67
N PHE A 67 -11.45 -5.25 7.18
CA PHE A 67 -12.51 -4.72 8.03
C PHE A 67 -13.32 -5.86 8.67
N ALA A 68 -14.08 -5.55 9.72
CA ALA A 68 -14.85 -6.55 10.47
C ALA A 68 -15.86 -7.32 9.61
N ASP A 69 -16.46 -6.64 8.63
CA ASP A 69 -17.40 -7.22 7.66
C ASP A 69 -17.41 -6.37 6.37
N ALA A 70 -18.08 -6.89 5.32
CA ALA A 70 -18.18 -6.21 4.03
C ALA A 70 -18.91 -4.87 4.12
N ARG A 71 -19.95 -4.76 4.96
CA ARG A 71 -20.69 -3.50 5.15
C ARG A 71 -19.79 -2.40 5.73
N ARG A 72 -18.90 -2.74 6.67
CA ARG A 72 -17.92 -1.79 7.23
C ARG A 72 -16.91 -1.35 6.19
N LEU A 73 -16.43 -2.24 5.33
CA LEU A 73 -15.56 -1.86 4.21
C LEU A 73 -16.28 -0.92 3.26
N ASP A 74 -17.54 -1.21 2.93
CA ASP A 74 -18.37 -0.41 2.02
C ASP A 74 -18.58 1.01 2.55
N GLU A 75 -19.02 1.14 3.80
CA GLU A 75 -19.21 2.43 4.47
C GLU A 75 -17.92 3.25 4.54
N HIS A 76 -16.78 2.59 4.78
CA HIS A 76 -15.50 3.29 4.90
C HIS A 76 -14.97 3.71 3.52
N PHE A 77 -15.15 2.88 2.50
CA PHE A 77 -14.78 3.20 1.12
C PHE A 77 -15.63 4.35 0.56
N GLU A 78 -16.93 4.39 0.84
CA GLU A 78 -17.81 5.49 0.42
C GLU A 78 -17.35 6.83 1.00
N LYS A 79 -16.92 6.84 2.27
CA LYS A 79 -16.49 8.06 2.96
C LYS A 79 -15.07 8.51 2.57
N HIS A 80 -14.15 7.56 2.43
CA HIS A 80 -12.71 7.86 2.37
C HIS A 80 -12.01 7.40 1.09
N GLY A 81 -12.65 6.58 0.25
CA GLY A 81 -12.02 6.02 -0.95
C GLY A 81 -11.49 7.08 -1.91
N ALA A 82 -12.22 8.19 -2.06
CA ALA A 82 -11.82 9.30 -2.94
C ALA A 82 -10.52 10.00 -2.51
N GLU A 83 -10.13 9.92 -1.23
CA GLU A 83 -8.87 10.51 -0.71
C GLU A 83 -7.62 9.81 -1.28
N PHE A 84 -7.80 8.61 -1.83
CA PHE A 84 -6.76 7.79 -2.44
C PHE A 84 -6.80 7.82 -3.97
N GLY A 85 -7.62 8.71 -4.54
CA GLY A 85 -7.77 8.88 -5.99
C GLY A 85 -8.84 7.97 -6.58
N ARG A 86 -8.75 7.71 -7.89
CA ARG A 86 -9.68 6.84 -8.62
C ARG A 86 -9.27 5.39 -8.45
N ILE A 87 -9.61 4.81 -7.31
CA ILE A 87 -9.27 3.42 -6.96
C ILE A 87 -10.53 2.57 -6.78
N THR A 88 -10.37 1.24 -6.90
CA THR A 88 -11.45 0.32 -6.55
C THR A 88 -11.52 0.10 -5.05
N LYS A 89 -12.65 -0.43 -4.56
CA LYS A 89 -12.82 -0.88 -3.16
C LYS A 89 -11.78 -1.92 -2.76
N GLN A 90 -11.40 -2.81 -3.68
CA GLN A 90 -10.38 -3.82 -3.43
C GLN A 90 -8.98 -3.20 -3.30
N ASP A 91 -8.64 -2.22 -4.13
CA ASP A 91 -7.39 -1.48 -4.01
C ASP A 91 -7.32 -0.73 -2.67
N TYR A 92 -8.43 -0.14 -2.25
CA TYR A 92 -8.55 0.53 -0.96
C TYR A 92 -8.28 -0.41 0.22
N LEU A 93 -8.93 -1.59 0.23
CA LEU A 93 -8.68 -2.61 1.24
C LEU A 93 -7.21 -3.05 1.23
N ARG A 94 -6.64 -3.29 0.04
CA ARG A 94 -5.23 -3.70 -0.10
C ARG A 94 -4.29 -2.63 0.45
N GLN A 95 -4.52 -1.36 0.16
CA GLN A 95 -3.70 -0.27 0.70
C GLN A 95 -3.79 -0.19 2.23
N ALA A 96 -4.99 -0.39 2.80
CA ALA A 96 -5.16 -0.46 4.24
C ALA A 96 -4.35 -1.61 4.85
N GLN A 97 -4.43 -2.81 4.28
CA GLN A 97 -3.66 -3.98 4.70
C GLN A 97 -2.15 -3.76 4.57
N LEU A 98 -1.69 -3.15 3.46
CA LEU A 98 -0.28 -2.83 3.26
C LEU A 98 0.25 -1.89 4.35
N LEU A 99 -0.50 -0.84 4.73
CA LEU A 99 -0.08 0.04 5.81
C LEU A 99 -0.15 -0.65 7.19
N ARG A 100 -1.16 -1.50 7.42
CA ARG A 100 -1.27 -2.32 8.62
C ARG A 100 -0.08 -3.26 8.79
N ASP A 101 0.46 -3.80 7.69
CA ASP A 101 1.49 -4.83 7.71
C ASP A 101 2.90 -4.27 7.42
N ALA A 102 3.01 -2.96 7.17
CA ALA A 102 4.25 -2.28 6.85
C ALA A 102 5.28 -2.39 7.99
N LYS A 103 6.56 -2.26 7.64
CA LYS A 103 7.63 -2.13 8.64
C LYS A 103 7.51 -0.76 9.33
N VAL A 104 7.62 -0.75 10.66
CA VAL A 104 7.65 0.48 11.46
C VAL A 104 9.02 1.14 11.35
N GLY A 105 9.04 2.47 11.34
CA GLY A 105 10.22 3.30 11.08
C GLY A 105 9.97 4.22 9.89
N ASP A 106 10.79 5.27 9.72
CA ASP A 106 10.56 6.28 8.66
C ASP A 106 10.32 5.60 7.29
N PRO A 107 9.18 5.87 6.61
CA PRO A 107 8.21 6.94 6.85
C PRO A 107 7.00 6.59 7.75
N VAL A 108 6.89 5.38 8.26
CA VAL A 108 5.77 4.86 9.04
C VAL A 108 5.96 5.06 10.54
N LEU A 109 5.09 5.88 11.13
CA LEU A 109 4.95 6.07 12.57
C LEU A 109 3.95 5.06 13.14
N GLU A 110 4.19 4.59 14.37
CA GLU A 110 3.28 3.69 15.08
C GLU A 110 3.03 4.13 16.53
N THR A 111 1.80 3.94 17.01
CA THR A 111 1.44 4.01 18.43
C THR A 111 0.56 2.82 18.79
N VAL A 112 0.89 2.14 19.88
CA VAL A 112 0.05 1.09 20.47
C VAL A 112 -0.57 1.62 21.76
N ARG A 113 -1.90 1.54 21.86
CA ARG A 113 -2.66 1.94 23.04
C ARG A 113 -2.65 0.82 24.10
N ARG A 114 -3.02 1.13 25.35
CA ARG A 114 -3.14 0.15 26.45
C ARG A 114 -4.13 -1.00 26.15
N ASP A 115 -5.19 -0.72 25.38
CA ASP A 115 -6.17 -1.72 24.92
C ASP A 115 -5.68 -2.56 23.71
N GLY A 116 -4.41 -2.39 23.32
CA GLY A 116 -3.76 -3.11 22.23
C GLY A 116 -4.15 -2.61 20.83
N VAL A 117 -5.00 -1.58 20.73
CA VAL A 117 -5.31 -0.95 19.44
C VAL A 117 -4.07 -0.24 18.93
N THR A 118 -3.67 -0.59 17.71
CA THR A 118 -2.50 -0.02 17.06
C THR A 118 -2.94 1.00 16.02
N THR A 119 -2.28 2.16 16.01
CA THR A 119 -2.42 3.17 14.96
C THR A 119 -1.11 3.33 14.22
N ARG A 120 -1.20 3.51 12.90
CA ARG A 120 -0.04 3.85 12.07
C ARG A 120 -0.33 5.04 11.18
N PHE A 121 0.73 5.78 10.87
CA PHE A 121 0.69 6.91 9.95
C PHE A 121 1.89 6.86 9.03
N ASP A 122 1.64 6.84 7.72
CA ASP A 122 2.68 6.93 6.71
C ASP A 122 2.86 8.38 6.27
N LYS A 123 4.04 8.95 6.57
CA LYS A 123 4.39 10.33 6.24
C LYS A 123 4.48 10.59 4.74
N GLN A 124 4.76 9.59 3.91
CA GLN A 124 4.88 9.77 2.46
C GLN A 124 3.50 9.89 1.80
N THR A 125 2.58 8.99 2.15
CA THR A 125 1.25 8.96 1.54
C THR A 125 0.23 9.84 2.28
N GLY A 126 0.52 10.22 3.52
CA GLY A 126 -0.40 10.88 4.43
C GLY A 126 -1.50 9.94 4.96
N ALA A 127 -1.38 8.63 4.75
CA ALA A 127 -2.38 7.67 5.15
C ALA A 127 -2.29 7.32 6.64
N PHE A 128 -3.44 7.22 7.29
CA PHE A 128 -3.63 6.84 8.67
C PHE A 128 -4.45 5.55 8.75
N ILE A 129 -4.09 4.65 9.67
CA ILE A 129 -4.84 3.43 9.95
C ILE A 129 -4.94 3.19 11.45
N ALA A 130 -6.05 2.58 11.90
CA ALA A 130 -6.15 1.95 13.21
C ALA A 130 -6.71 0.54 13.11
N PHE A 131 -6.20 -0.38 13.91
CA PHE A 131 -6.60 -1.79 13.90
C PHE A 131 -6.50 -2.42 15.29
N ASN A 132 -7.28 -3.47 15.50
CA ASN A 132 -7.32 -4.25 16.74
C ASN A 132 -6.09 -5.21 16.84
N PRO A 133 -5.78 -5.76 18.02
CA PRO A 133 -4.70 -6.75 18.18
C PRO A 133 -4.81 -7.96 17.23
N ASN A 134 -6.03 -8.36 16.88
CA ASN A 134 -6.31 -9.43 15.92
C ASN A 134 -6.19 -9.00 14.45
N GLY A 135 -5.76 -7.78 14.17
CA GLY A 135 -5.53 -7.25 12.81
C GLY A 135 -6.77 -6.71 12.11
N VAL A 136 -7.95 -6.79 12.73
CA VAL A 136 -9.19 -6.24 12.17
C VAL A 136 -9.07 -4.72 12.08
N ILE A 137 -9.23 -4.20 10.86
CA ILE A 137 -9.13 -2.79 10.53
C ILE A 137 -10.35 -2.06 11.09
N ARG A 138 -10.10 -1.00 11.86
CA ARG A 138 -11.14 -0.12 12.42
C ARG A 138 -11.38 1.10 11.53
N THR A 139 -10.31 1.63 10.94
CA THR A 139 -10.37 2.82 10.08
C THR A 139 -9.12 2.92 9.19
N PHE A 140 -9.27 3.52 8.01
CA PHE A 140 -8.18 3.86 7.09
C PHE A 140 -8.53 5.11 6.27
N PHE A 141 -7.75 6.18 6.33
CA PHE A 141 -8.05 7.44 5.62
C PHE A 141 -6.85 8.38 5.58
N LYS A 142 -6.94 9.52 4.87
CA LYS A 142 -5.96 10.60 4.88
C LYS A 142 -6.48 11.79 5.69
N PRO A 143 -6.02 11.99 6.94
CA PRO A 143 -6.44 13.16 7.72
C PRO A 143 -5.96 14.47 7.08
N ASN A 144 -6.84 15.48 7.02
CA ASN A 144 -6.50 16.82 6.52
C ASN A 144 -5.30 17.47 7.25
N ASP A 145 -5.15 17.15 8.54
CA ASP A 145 -4.06 17.65 9.40
C ASP A 145 -2.79 16.78 9.34
N GLY A 146 -2.77 15.72 8.54
CA GLY A 146 -1.64 14.82 8.37
C GLY A 146 -1.09 14.30 9.70
N GLU A 147 0.22 14.41 9.88
CA GLU A 147 0.92 13.94 11.07
C GLU A 147 0.41 14.60 12.37
N ARG A 148 -0.09 15.84 12.32
CA ARG A 148 -0.66 16.50 13.51
C ARG A 148 -1.87 15.73 14.02
N TYR A 149 -2.71 15.21 13.12
CA TYR A 149 -3.84 14.34 13.52
C TYR A 149 -3.34 13.08 14.22
N TYR A 150 -2.35 12.40 13.63
CA TYR A 150 -1.75 11.20 14.20
C TYR A 150 -1.23 11.45 15.63
N ARG A 151 -0.46 12.53 15.84
CA ARG A 151 0.07 12.89 17.17
C ARG A 151 -1.04 13.14 18.20
N ARG A 152 -2.15 13.76 17.81
CA ARG A 152 -3.33 13.92 18.68
C ARG A 152 -3.98 12.58 19.05
N GLN A 153 -4.11 11.66 18.09
CA GLN A 153 -4.64 10.32 18.37
C GLN A 153 -3.71 9.51 19.29
N ALA A 154 -2.40 9.62 19.09
CA ALA A 154 -1.41 8.94 19.92
C ALA A 154 -1.47 9.37 21.41
N GLY A 155 -1.87 10.61 21.69
CA GLY A 155 -2.04 11.11 23.06
C GLY A 155 -3.23 10.52 23.82
N ARG A 156 -4.31 10.11 23.12
CA ARG A 156 -5.57 9.67 23.73
C ARG A 156 -5.53 8.31 24.43
N GLY A 157 -4.48 7.52 24.23
CA GLY A 157 -4.33 6.19 24.83
C GLY A 157 -3.47 6.14 26.09
N ARG A 158 -3.04 7.29 26.62
CA ARG A 158 -2.10 7.39 27.74
C ARG A 158 -2.75 7.68 29.10
N GLU A 159 -4.03 8.03 29.11
CA GLU A 159 -4.86 8.19 30.31
C GLU A 159 -5.39 6.83 30.76
#